data_AF-A0AAD7X6D8-F1
#
_entry.id   AF-A0AAD7X6D8-F1
#
_cell.length_a   1.000
_cell.length_b   1.000
_cell.length_c   1.000
_cell.angle_alpha   90.00
_cell.angle_beta   90.00
_cell.angle_gamma   90.00
#
_symmetry.space_group_name_H-M   'P 1'
#
loop_
_entity.id
_entity.type
_entity.pdbx_description
1 polymer ?
#
loop_
_entity_poly.entity_id
_entity_poly.type
_entity_poly.pdbx_seq_one_letter_code
_entity_poly.pdbx_strand_id
1 'polypeptide(L)'
;MRFAFAAISVMALAGTLFASPAFAADCYHASKCSNCESIYSVESACQWFCGNGYWQQSASFPWGYGHITLDGAFNAEINCITACTDIVQQCYGYQDGGINTYSDSDHNTRLDVNFCNCE
;
A
#
# COMPACT_ATOMS: atom_id res chain seq x y z
N MET A 1 32.31 23.66 52.71
CA MET A 1 32.65 22.75 51.59
C MET A 1 31.57 22.92 50.52
N ARG A 2 31.96 23.27 49.29
CA ARG A 2 31.05 23.55 48.17
C ARG A 2 30.59 22.23 47.57
N PHE A 3 29.29 21.96 47.57
CA PHE A 3 28.73 20.82 46.84
C PHE A 3 28.39 21.26 45.42
N ALA A 4 29.05 20.62 44.46
CA ALA A 4 28.86 20.85 43.03
C ALA A 4 27.54 20.22 42.57
N PHE A 5 26.69 21.01 41.91
CA PHE A 5 25.51 20.51 41.20
C PHE A 5 25.97 19.98 39.84
N ALA A 6 26.02 18.65 39.68
CA ALA A 6 26.21 18.02 38.39
C ALA A 6 24.91 18.12 37.59
N ALA A 7 24.92 18.91 36.52
CA ALA A 7 23.84 19.02 35.58
C ALA A 7 23.74 17.74 34.73
N ILE A 8 22.60 17.05 34.82
CA ILE A 8 22.29 15.89 33.97
C ILE A 8 21.68 16.44 32.67
N SER A 9 22.46 16.40 31.59
CA SER A 9 22.00 16.73 30.24
C SER A 9 21.13 15.61 29.68
N VAL A 10 19.82 15.86 29.57
CA VAL A 10 18.86 14.98 28.88
C VAL A 10 19.11 15.11 27.38
N MET A 11 19.65 14.06 26.74
CA MET A 11 19.66 13.96 25.28
C MET A 11 18.24 13.67 24.81
N ALA A 12 17.58 14.69 24.26
CA ALA A 12 16.38 14.52 23.48
C ALA A 12 16.75 13.85 22.14
N LEU A 13 16.47 12.55 22.02
CA LEU A 13 16.44 11.86 20.73
C LEU A 13 15.26 12.44 19.93
N ALA A 14 15.57 13.37 19.03
CA ALA A 14 14.65 13.83 18.01
C ALA A 14 14.40 12.67 17.04
N GLY A 15 13.35 11.88 17.28
CA GLY A 15 12.82 10.96 16.30
C GLY A 15 12.21 11.77 15.16
N THR A 16 12.90 11.84 14.02
CA THR A 16 12.28 12.31 12.78
C THR A 16 11.23 11.30 12.39
N LEU A 17 9.97 11.61 12.70
CA LEU A 17 8.82 10.95 12.10
C LEU A 17 8.90 11.25 10.60
N PHE A 18 9.36 10.29 9.81
CA PHE A 18 9.07 10.25 8.39
C PHE A 18 7.55 10.08 8.30
N ALA A 19 6.83 11.19 8.13
CA ALA A 19 5.44 11.14 7.74
C ALA A 19 5.44 10.52 6.33
N SER A 20 5.20 9.20 6.27
CA SER A 20 4.87 8.55 5.01
C SER A 20 3.76 9.38 4.37
N PRO A 21 3.87 9.79 3.10
CA PRO A 21 2.73 10.38 2.41
C PRO A 21 1.58 9.38 2.55
N ALA A 22 0.56 9.75 3.31
CA ALA A 22 -0.64 8.93 3.48
C ALA A 22 -1.40 9.01 2.15
N PHE A 23 -1.11 8.07 1.25
CA PHE A 23 -1.90 7.91 0.04
C PHE A 23 -3.22 7.27 0.47
N ALA A 24 -4.29 8.06 0.41
CA ALA A 24 -5.61 7.56 0.71
C ALA A 24 -6.03 6.60 -0.41
N ALA A 25 -6.27 5.35 -0.06
CA ALA A 25 -6.89 4.42 -0.98
C ALA A 25 -8.37 4.77 -1.11
N ASP A 26 -8.87 4.87 -2.32
CA ASP A 26 -10.30 4.98 -2.59
C ASP A 26 -10.90 3.57 -2.59
N CYS A 27 -11.52 3.20 -1.47
CA CYS A 27 -12.10 1.89 -1.27
C CYS A 27 -13.48 1.80 -1.93
N TYR A 28 -13.71 0.75 -2.71
CA TYR A 28 -14.94 0.60 -3.47
C TYR A 28 -15.63 -0.73 -3.21
N HIS A 29 -16.96 -0.71 -3.34
CA HIS A 29 -17.79 -1.90 -3.31
C HIS A 29 -17.99 -2.40 -4.75
N ALA A 30 -17.34 -3.50 -5.09
CA ALA A 30 -17.43 -4.21 -6.36
C ALA A 30 -18.63 -5.16 -6.37
N SER A 31 -19.82 -4.68 -6.02
CA SER A 31 -21.06 -5.47 -5.93
C SER A 31 -21.02 -6.61 -4.89
N LYS A 32 -22.17 -7.23 -4.61
CA LYS A 32 -22.38 -8.28 -3.58
C LYS A 32 -21.66 -9.62 -3.87
N CYS A 33 -20.41 -9.58 -4.31
CA CYS A 33 -19.59 -10.76 -4.53
C CYS A 33 -19.49 -11.55 -3.22
N SER A 34 -19.77 -12.85 -3.26
CA SER A 34 -19.77 -13.71 -2.08
C SER A 34 -18.41 -14.32 -1.77
N ASN A 35 -17.50 -14.36 -2.76
CA ASN A 35 -16.20 -14.99 -2.63
C ASN A 35 -15.11 -13.92 -2.71
N CYS A 36 -14.37 -13.78 -1.61
CA CYS A 36 -13.26 -12.87 -1.50
C CYS A 36 -12.02 -13.61 -1.02
N GLU A 37 -10.87 -13.12 -1.44
CA GLU A 37 -9.57 -13.60 -1.00
C GLU A 37 -9.34 -13.31 0.49
N SER A 38 -8.61 -14.20 1.15
CA SER A 38 -8.11 -13.93 2.50
C SER A 38 -7.07 -12.80 2.49
N ILE A 39 -6.93 -12.05 3.59
CA ILE A 39 -5.97 -10.94 3.67
C ILE A 39 -4.55 -11.39 3.30
N TYR A 40 -4.14 -12.58 3.77
CA TYR A 40 -2.84 -13.16 3.45
C TYR A 40 -2.66 -13.46 1.97
N SER A 41 -3.73 -13.90 1.29
CA SER A 41 -3.71 -14.13 -0.16
C SER A 41 -3.54 -12.82 -0.92
N VAL A 42 -4.26 -11.78 -0.51
CA VAL A 42 -4.15 -10.43 -1.09
C VAL A 42 -2.73 -9.87 -0.89
N GLU A 43 -2.20 -9.90 0.34
CA GLU A 43 -0.84 -9.43 0.64
C GLU A 43 0.22 -10.22 -0.14
N SER A 44 0.06 -11.53 -0.27
CA SER A 44 0.97 -12.38 -1.05
C SER A 44 0.93 -12.04 -2.54
N ALA A 45 -0.26 -11.79 -3.09
CA ALA A 45 -0.43 -11.37 -4.49
C ALA A 45 0.22 -10.00 -4.73
N CYS A 46 0.06 -9.06 -3.79
CA CYS A 46 0.72 -7.75 -3.85
C CYS A 46 2.25 -7.87 -3.86
N GLN A 47 2.81 -8.67 -2.94
CA GLN A 47 4.26 -8.92 -2.89
C GLN A 47 4.76 -9.60 -4.15
N TRP A 48 4.04 -10.59 -4.67
CA TRP A 48 4.43 -11.28 -5.89
C TRP A 48 4.36 -10.34 -7.10
N PHE A 49 3.29 -9.56 -7.26
CA PHE A 49 3.11 -8.63 -8.36
C PHE A 49 4.24 -7.59 -8.39
N CYS A 50 4.49 -6.91 -7.27
CA CYS A 50 5.57 -5.93 -7.20
C CYS A 50 6.96 -6.61 -7.32
N GLY A 51 7.19 -7.74 -6.66
CA GLY A 51 8.48 -8.45 -6.70
C GLY A 51 8.87 -9.02 -8.06
N ASN A 52 7.90 -9.21 -8.98
CA ASN A 52 8.16 -9.70 -10.34
C ASN A 52 8.33 -8.57 -11.38
N GLY A 53 8.44 -7.31 -10.94
CA GLY A 53 8.71 -6.19 -11.84
C GLY A 53 7.49 -5.63 -12.56
N TYR A 54 6.28 -6.09 -12.25
CA TYR A 54 5.06 -5.55 -12.86
C TYR A 54 4.84 -4.06 -12.55
N TRP A 55 5.47 -3.52 -11.52
CA TRP A 55 5.45 -2.09 -11.20
C TRP A 55 6.06 -1.19 -12.29
N GLN A 56 6.81 -1.74 -13.24
CA GLN A 56 7.54 -0.96 -14.25
C GLN A 56 6.68 -0.52 -15.43
N GLN A 57 5.46 -1.05 -15.58
CA GLN A 57 4.58 -0.76 -16.72
C GLN A 57 3.14 -1.17 -16.43
N SER A 58 2.20 -0.74 -17.27
CA SER A 58 0.81 -1.17 -17.13
C SER A 58 0.71 -2.68 -17.21
N ALA A 59 -0.01 -3.27 -16.26
CA ALA A 59 -0.10 -4.71 -16.10
C ALA A 59 -1.40 -5.10 -15.41
N SER A 60 -1.84 -6.33 -15.63
CA SER A 60 -2.95 -6.92 -14.90
C SER A 60 -2.60 -8.34 -14.48
N PHE A 61 -3.00 -8.71 -13.27
CA PHE A 61 -2.73 -10.00 -12.68
C PHE A 61 -3.95 -10.49 -11.90
N PRO A 62 -4.67 -11.50 -12.41
CA PRO A 62 -5.70 -12.20 -11.64
C PRO A 62 -5.09 -13.29 -10.77
N TRP A 63 -5.67 -13.54 -9.60
CA TRP A 63 -5.37 -14.72 -8.77
C TRP A 63 -6.62 -15.12 -7.98
N GLY A 64 -7.01 -16.41 -8.02
CA GLY A 64 -8.21 -16.86 -7.31
C GLY A 64 -9.43 -15.98 -7.63
N TYR A 65 -9.99 -15.34 -6.61
CA TYR A 65 -11.07 -14.37 -6.70
C TYR A 65 -10.60 -12.90 -6.78
N GLY A 66 -9.30 -12.63 -6.64
CA GLY A 66 -8.75 -11.27 -6.69
C GLY A 66 -8.17 -10.89 -8.05
N HIS A 67 -7.99 -9.59 -8.25
CA HIS A 67 -7.19 -9.07 -9.36
C HIS A 67 -6.46 -7.76 -8.99
N ILE A 68 -5.31 -7.54 -9.61
CA ILE A 68 -4.52 -6.31 -9.52
C ILE A 68 -4.45 -5.75 -10.92
N THR A 69 -4.74 -4.47 -11.06
CA THR A 69 -4.52 -3.72 -12.28
C THR A 69 -3.65 -2.52 -11.98
N LEU A 70 -2.58 -2.38 -12.74
CA LEU A 70 -1.71 -1.22 -12.74
C LEU A 70 -1.88 -0.50 -14.08
N ASP A 71 -2.30 0.76 -14.03
CA ASP A 71 -2.26 1.68 -15.15
C ASP A 71 -1.10 2.65 -14.91
N GLY A 72 -0.06 2.61 -15.75
CA GLY A 72 1.15 3.42 -15.58
C GLY A 72 2.31 2.62 -15.01
N ALA A 73 3.22 3.29 -14.30
CA ALA A 73 4.41 2.67 -13.74
C ALA A 73 4.82 3.37 -12.45
N PHE A 74 5.24 2.62 -11.45
CA PHE A 74 5.94 3.19 -10.31
C PHE A 74 7.40 3.46 -10.69
N ASN A 75 8.00 4.46 -10.06
CA ASN A 75 9.42 4.75 -10.19
C ASN A 75 10.31 3.79 -9.37
N ALA A 76 9.73 3.03 -8.43
CA ALA A 76 10.41 2.06 -7.60
C ALA A 76 9.45 0.96 -7.13
N GLU A 77 9.99 -0.26 -6.96
CA GLU A 77 9.25 -1.42 -6.44
C GLU A 77 8.58 -1.14 -5.08
N ILE A 78 9.29 -0.43 -4.19
CA ILE A 78 8.76 -0.12 -2.85
C ILE A 78 7.48 0.71 -2.92
N ASN A 79 7.32 1.58 -3.92
CA ASN A 79 6.12 2.40 -4.06
C ASN A 79 4.91 1.56 -4.50
N CYS A 80 5.13 0.53 -5.31
CA CYS A 80 4.11 -0.48 -5.60
C CYS A 80 3.69 -1.22 -4.33
N ILE A 81 4.65 -1.69 -3.53
CA ILE A 81 4.38 -2.43 -2.28
C ILE A 81 3.64 -1.54 -1.28
N THR A 82 4.07 -0.29 -1.11
CA THR A 82 3.41 0.69 -0.22
C THR A 82 1.99 0.99 -0.69
N ALA A 83 1.78 1.27 -1.98
CA ALA A 83 0.44 1.53 -2.52
C ALA A 83 -0.50 0.33 -2.33
N CYS A 84 -0.02 -0.89 -2.57
CA CYS A 84 -0.76 -2.12 -2.25
C CYS A 84 -1.10 -2.21 -0.76
N THR A 85 -0.12 -1.97 0.12
CA THR A 85 -0.30 -2.04 1.58
C THR A 85 -1.33 -1.03 2.05
N ASP A 86 -1.30 0.19 1.53
CA ASP A 86 -2.26 1.24 1.85
C ASP A 86 -3.69 0.81 1.46
N ILE A 87 -3.88 0.21 0.29
CA ILE A 87 -5.18 -0.33 -0.14
C ILE A 87 -5.66 -1.44 0.80
N VAL A 88 -4.81 -2.41 1.12
CA VAL A 88 -5.19 -3.52 2.00
C VAL A 88 -5.55 -3.01 3.38
N GLN A 89 -4.74 -2.13 3.98
CA GLN A 89 -4.99 -1.61 5.33
C GLN A 89 -6.26 -0.76 5.42
N GLN A 90 -6.57 0.01 4.38
CA GLN A 90 -7.71 0.94 4.40
C GLN A 90 -9.01 0.26 3.98
N CYS A 91 -8.97 -0.73 3.07
CA CYS A 91 -10.15 -1.25 2.40
C CYS A 91 -10.52 -2.68 2.80
N TYR A 92 -9.55 -3.53 3.15
CA TYR A 92 -9.80 -4.95 3.39
C TYR A 92 -10.72 -5.17 4.61
N GLY A 93 -11.72 -6.03 4.45
CA GLY A 93 -12.70 -6.37 5.50
C GLY A 93 -13.90 -5.42 5.58
N TYR A 94 -13.89 -4.30 4.84
CA TYR A 94 -15.00 -3.35 4.76
C TYR A 94 -15.53 -3.16 3.35
N GLN A 95 -14.67 -3.36 2.35
CA GLN A 95 -14.94 -3.13 0.94
C GLN A 95 -14.35 -4.27 0.11
N ASP A 96 -14.75 -4.36 -1.17
CA ASP A 96 -14.33 -5.44 -2.05
C ASP A 96 -12.99 -5.15 -2.73
N GLY A 97 -12.53 -3.91 -2.68
CA GLY A 97 -11.25 -3.50 -3.24
C GLY A 97 -10.92 -2.05 -2.92
N GLY A 98 -9.81 -1.59 -3.48
CA GLY A 98 -9.44 -0.19 -3.41
C GLY A 98 -8.49 0.25 -4.52
N ILE A 99 -8.44 1.56 -4.72
CA ILE A 99 -7.59 2.19 -5.73
C ILE A 99 -6.63 3.14 -5.03
N ASN A 100 -5.34 3.05 -5.36
CA ASN A 100 -4.34 4.03 -4.98
C ASN A 100 -3.85 4.74 -6.24
N THR A 101 -3.91 6.08 -6.21
CA THR A 101 -3.37 6.91 -7.29
C THR A 101 -2.08 7.55 -6.83
N TYR A 102 -1.00 7.21 -7.50
CA TYR A 102 0.34 7.78 -7.32
C TYR A 102 0.62 8.70 -8.49
N SER A 103 1.03 9.94 -8.22
CA SER A 103 1.49 10.85 -9.26
C SER A 103 2.74 11.57 -8.80
N ASP A 104 3.77 11.59 -9.64
CA ASP A 104 4.94 12.45 -9.50
C ASP A 104 5.11 13.33 -10.75
N SER A 105 6.26 14.00 -10.89
CA SER A 105 6.53 14.90 -12.03
C SER A 105 6.44 14.22 -13.39
N ASP A 106 6.68 12.91 -13.45
CA ASP A 106 6.91 12.16 -14.68
C ASP A 106 5.95 10.97 -14.84
N HIS A 107 5.27 10.55 -13.76
CA HIS A 107 4.42 9.37 -13.72
C HIS A 107 3.03 9.73 -13.19
N ASN A 108 2.01 9.16 -13.82
CA ASN A 108 0.67 9.07 -13.27
C ASN A 108 0.28 7.60 -13.27
N THR A 109 0.06 7.06 -12.08
CA THR A 109 -0.02 5.64 -11.82
C THR A 109 -1.26 5.36 -10.99
N ARG A 110 -2.10 4.46 -11.49
CA ARG A 110 -3.29 3.99 -10.80
C ARG A 110 -3.12 2.51 -10.53
N LEU A 111 -3.07 2.16 -9.26
CA LEU A 111 -3.07 0.79 -8.79
C LEU A 111 -4.46 0.46 -8.25
N ASP A 112 -5.10 -0.55 -8.83
CA ASP A 112 -6.39 -1.08 -8.43
C ASP A 112 -6.17 -2.50 -7.90
N VAL A 113 -6.63 -2.75 -6.68
CA VAL A 113 -6.60 -4.08 -6.07
C VAL A 113 -8.01 -4.46 -5.69
N ASN A 114 -8.54 -5.46 -6.35
CA ASN A 114 -9.82 -6.06 -6.04
C ASN A 114 -9.60 -7.40 -5.32
N PHE A 115 -10.28 -7.57 -4.19
CA PHE A 115 -10.18 -8.73 -3.33
C PHE A 115 -11.21 -9.81 -3.67
N CYS A 116 -12.22 -9.50 -4.48
CA CYS A 116 -13.38 -10.35 -4.69
C CYS A 116 -13.72 -10.52 -6.18
N ASN A 117 -14.30 -11.66 -6.54
CA ASN A 117 -14.94 -11.84 -7.83
C ASN A 117 -16.38 -12.34 -7.65
N CYS A 118 -17.18 -12.09 -8.68
CA CYS A 118 -18.58 -12.47 -8.73
C CYS A 118 -18.83 -13.64 -9.71
N GLU A 119 -17.81 -14.47 -9.99
CA GLU A 119 -17.94 -15.65 -10.86
C GLU A 119 -18.63 -16.82 -10.17
#